data_AF-A0A9W5Z5P4-F1
#
_entry.id   AF-A0A9W5Z5P4-F1
#
_cell.length_a   1.000
_cell.length_b   1.000
_cell.length_c   1.000
_cell.angle_alpha   90.00
_cell.angle_beta   90.00
_cell.angle_gamma   90.00
#
_symmetry.space_group_name_H-M   'P 1'
#
loop_
_entity.id
_entity.type
_entity.pdbx_description
1 polymer ?
#
loop_
_entity_poly.entity_id
_entity_poly.type
_entity_poly.pdbx_seq_one_letter_code
_entity_poly.pdbx_strand_id
1 'polypeptide(L)'
;MSPRSEHGSLPRILRVPRSDEPDNYVLLHVARTSSAALDLNLTATEGEYPYNGIVRQARAQSHRSKSYQGTDDDWALVLLRALGQLETNADEPELLSGVELSASIKQLGRQGNQLVLTIRRRIQTITQRLGSIALKQDDEQAIQLFDWSAVAVARADMLEQRLSRLQQHNREAE
;
A
#
# COMPACT_ATOMS: atom_id res chain seq x y z
N MET A 1 -26.83 -11.48 20.30
CA MET A 1 -25.45 -11.75 19.83
C MET A 1 -25.19 -10.86 18.63
N SER A 2 -24.50 -9.74 18.84
CA SER A 2 -24.05 -8.91 17.73
C SER A 2 -22.95 -9.65 16.97
N PRO A 3 -22.93 -9.63 15.62
CA PRO A 3 -21.81 -10.18 14.88
C PRO A 3 -20.59 -9.35 15.24
N ARG A 4 -19.54 -10.00 15.74
CA ARG A 4 -18.22 -9.39 15.90
C ARG A 4 -17.82 -8.89 14.51
N SER A 5 -17.64 -7.58 14.38
CA SER A 5 -17.07 -6.96 13.20
C SER A 5 -15.61 -7.39 13.08
N GLU A 6 -15.36 -8.58 12.55
CA GLU A 6 -14.04 -8.96 12.01
C GLU A 6 -13.84 -8.15 10.72
N HIS A 7 -13.61 -6.85 10.85
CA HIS A 7 -13.06 -6.05 9.76
C HIS A 7 -11.56 -6.24 9.79
N GLY A 8 -11.11 -7.48 9.56
CA GLY A 8 -9.79 -7.68 9.00
C GLY A 8 -9.79 -6.89 7.70
N SER A 9 -8.98 -5.82 7.62
CA SER A 9 -8.86 -5.02 6.41
C SER A 9 -8.63 -5.98 5.24
N LEU A 10 -9.58 -6.02 4.30
CA LEU A 10 -9.47 -6.84 3.11
C LEU A 10 -8.15 -6.51 2.40
N PRO A 11 -7.52 -7.50 1.75
CA PRO A 11 -6.32 -7.23 0.97
C PRO A 11 -6.55 -6.09 -0.02
N ARG A 12 -5.49 -5.32 -0.28
CA ARG A 12 -5.58 -4.17 -1.19
C ARG A 12 -4.65 -4.36 -2.36
N ILE A 13 -5.18 -4.16 -3.56
CA ILE A 13 -4.40 -4.02 -4.79
C ILE A 13 -4.14 -2.53 -5.03
N LEU A 14 -2.87 -2.16 -5.15
CA LEU A 14 -2.43 -0.81 -5.47
C LEU A 14 -1.76 -0.82 -6.85
N ARG A 15 -2.14 0.14 -7.69
CA ARG A 15 -1.34 0.49 -8.88
C ARG A 15 -0.28 1.50 -8.44
N VAL A 16 0.99 1.13 -8.55
CA VAL A 16 2.11 1.96 -8.12
C VAL A 16 2.93 2.37 -9.35
N PRO A 17 3.08 3.67 -9.65
CA PRO A 17 3.81 4.12 -10.83
C PRO A 17 5.31 3.83 -10.71
N ARG A 18 5.94 3.49 -11.83
CA ARG A 18 7.39 3.28 -11.94
C ARG A 18 8.11 4.61 -12.15
N SER A 19 9.11 4.88 -11.32
CA SER A 19 9.95 6.09 -11.43
C SER A 19 11.17 5.89 -12.32
N ASP A 20 11.59 4.64 -12.50
CA ASP A 20 12.67 4.22 -13.39
C ASP A 20 12.21 4.07 -14.85
N GLU A 21 10.90 3.86 -15.05
CA GLU A 21 10.30 3.71 -16.37
C GLU A 21 8.96 4.44 -16.42
N PRO A 22 8.91 5.69 -16.94
CA PRO A 22 7.70 6.50 -17.00
C PRO A 22 6.53 5.78 -17.69
N ASP A 23 5.30 6.15 -17.33
CA ASP A 23 4.02 5.59 -17.80
C ASP A 23 3.77 4.10 -17.47
N ASN A 24 4.79 3.38 -17.03
CA ASN A 24 4.67 2.02 -16.51
C ASN A 24 4.32 2.00 -15.01
N TYR A 25 3.89 0.83 -14.55
CA TYR A 25 3.46 0.63 -13.18
C TYR A 25 3.72 -0.80 -12.72
N VAL A 26 3.60 -1.00 -11.41
CA VAL A 26 3.51 -2.33 -10.80
C VAL A 26 2.18 -2.44 -10.08
N LEU A 27 1.64 -3.66 -10.04
CA LEU A 27 0.55 -4.00 -9.15
C LEU A 27 1.14 -4.51 -7.85
N LEU A 28 0.70 -3.96 -6.73
CA LEU A 28 1.12 -4.34 -5.38
C LEU A 28 -0.10 -4.87 -4.63
N HIS A 29 -0.06 -6.14 -4.27
CA HIS A 29 -0.97 -6.77 -3.34
C HIS A 29 -0.46 -6.62 -1.91
N VAL A 30 -1.29 -6.03 -1.05
CA VAL A 30 -1.02 -5.79 0.37
C VAL A 30 -2.00 -6.60 1.20
N ALA A 31 -1.49 -7.58 1.96
CA ALA A 31 -2.32 -8.44 2.81
C ALA A 31 -1.87 -8.37 4.28
N ARG A 32 -2.81 -8.15 5.20
CA ARG A 32 -2.56 -8.25 6.65
C ARG A 32 -2.44 -9.71 7.06
N THR A 33 -1.52 -9.97 7.99
CA THR A 33 -1.19 -11.33 8.46
C THR A 33 -1.39 -11.53 9.95
N SER A 34 -1.65 -10.46 10.70
CA SER A 34 -1.96 -10.50 12.13
C SER A 34 -2.93 -9.37 12.50
N SER A 35 -3.25 -9.25 13.79
CA SER A 35 -4.03 -8.13 14.32
C SER A 35 -3.25 -6.80 14.32
N ALA A 36 -1.91 -6.85 14.28
CA ALA A 36 -1.06 -5.67 14.22
C ALA A 36 -1.16 -5.01 12.84
N ALA A 37 -1.30 -3.68 12.81
CA ALA A 37 -1.73 -3.01 11.59
C ALA A 37 -0.69 -3.04 10.45
N LEU A 38 0.59 -3.08 10.82
CA LEU A 38 1.72 -3.10 9.91
C LEU A 38 2.29 -4.50 9.65
N ASP A 39 1.67 -5.56 10.17
CA ASP A 39 2.09 -6.92 9.86
C ASP A 39 1.52 -7.34 8.49
N LEU A 40 2.24 -6.94 7.45
CA LEU A 40 1.80 -7.02 6.06
C LEU A 40 2.72 -7.92 5.24
N ASN A 41 2.12 -8.81 4.45
CA ASN A 41 2.79 -9.44 3.31
C ASN A 41 2.55 -8.57 2.07
N LEU A 42 3.63 -8.34 1.34
CA LEU A 42 3.66 -7.56 0.10
C LEU A 42 4.08 -8.48 -1.04
N THR A 43 3.24 -8.57 -2.06
CA THR A 43 3.59 -9.21 -3.33
C THR A 43 3.33 -8.21 -4.44
N ALA A 44 4.32 -7.98 -5.30
CA ALA A 44 4.21 -7.06 -6.42
C ALA A 44 4.60 -7.73 -7.74
N THR A 45 4.13 -7.15 -8.84
CA THR A 45 4.57 -7.52 -10.19
C THR A 45 4.34 -6.38 -11.17
N GLU A 46 5.23 -6.25 -12.13
CA GLU A 46 5.14 -5.45 -13.36
C GLU A 46 4.49 -6.23 -14.51
N GLY A 47 4.10 -7.49 -14.28
CA GLY A 47 3.43 -8.36 -15.24
C GLY A 47 4.24 -9.58 -15.66
N GLU A 48 5.53 -9.62 -15.36
CA GLU A 48 6.44 -10.71 -15.74
C GLU A 48 6.97 -11.47 -14.53
N TYR A 49 7.56 -10.77 -13.55
CA TYR A 49 8.14 -11.39 -12.37
C TYR A 49 7.39 -11.03 -11.09
N PRO A 50 7.29 -11.96 -10.13
CA PRO A 50 6.79 -11.69 -8.79
C PRO A 50 7.91 -11.12 -7.89
N TYR A 51 7.53 -10.19 -7.01
CA TYR A 51 8.43 -9.59 -6.02
C TYR A 51 7.80 -9.64 -4.64
N ASN A 52 8.49 -10.25 -3.68
CA ASN A 52 7.97 -10.47 -2.34
C ASN A 52 8.72 -9.70 -1.27
N GLY A 53 7.98 -9.27 -0.25
CA GLY A 53 8.54 -8.68 0.95
C GLY A 53 7.53 -8.62 2.07
N ILE A 54 8.01 -8.19 3.23
CA ILE A 54 7.23 -8.20 4.45
C ILE A 54 7.48 -6.89 5.18
N VAL A 55 6.41 -6.26 5.65
CA VAL A 55 6.47 -5.20 6.64
C VAL A 55 5.98 -5.79 7.96
N ARG A 56 6.68 -5.48 9.04
CA ARG A 56 6.31 -5.90 10.41
C ARG A 56 6.27 -4.68 11.29
N GLN A 57 5.29 -4.59 12.18
CA GLN A 57 5.18 -3.46 13.11
C GLN A 57 6.46 -3.30 13.94
N ALA A 58 7.02 -4.41 14.45
CA ALA A 58 8.25 -4.43 15.24
C ALA A 58 9.51 -3.95 14.48
N ARG A 59 9.47 -3.87 13.14
CA ARG A 59 10.59 -3.44 12.30
C ARG A 59 10.24 -2.29 11.38
N ALA A 60 9.11 -1.61 11.63
CA ALA A 60 8.62 -0.53 10.77
C ALA A 60 9.70 0.55 10.56
N GLN A 61 10.44 0.92 11.61
CA GLN A 61 11.49 1.94 11.56
C GLN A 61 12.66 1.58 10.63
N SER A 62 12.88 0.31 10.30
CA SER A 62 13.93 -0.08 9.36
C SER A 62 13.68 0.39 7.92
N HIS A 63 12.43 0.73 7.60
CA HIS A 63 12.03 1.22 6.29
C HIS A 63 12.09 2.75 6.16
N ARG A 64 12.30 3.48 7.26
CA ARG A 64 12.36 4.96 7.23
C ARG A 64 13.71 5.45 6.71
N SER A 65 13.70 6.60 6.04
CA SER A 65 14.93 7.30 5.69
C SER A 65 15.62 7.81 6.96
N LYS A 66 16.96 7.80 6.98
CA LYS A 66 17.74 8.44 8.05
C LYS A 66 17.45 9.94 8.19
N SER A 67 16.95 10.57 7.13
CA SER A 67 16.59 11.98 7.09
C SER A 67 15.15 12.27 7.52
N TYR A 68 14.36 11.24 7.87
CA TYR A 68 13.00 11.41 8.34
C TYR A 68 13.00 12.04 9.74
N GLN A 69 12.16 13.06 9.96
CA GLN A 69 12.14 13.86 11.19
C GLN A 69 10.91 13.62 12.07
N GLY A 70 9.95 12.79 11.63
CA GLY A 70 8.76 12.47 12.41
C GLY A 70 9.01 11.37 13.45
N THR A 71 8.02 11.15 14.32
CA THR A 71 8.08 10.12 15.36
C THR A 71 7.89 8.71 14.79
N ASP A 72 8.10 7.70 15.64
CA ASP A 72 7.89 6.30 15.28
C ASP A 72 6.41 6.01 14.93
N ASP A 73 5.47 6.64 15.63
CA ASP A 73 4.03 6.52 15.41
C ASP A 73 3.61 7.25 14.13
N ASP A 74 4.16 8.44 13.88
CA ASP A 74 3.95 9.16 12.61
C ASP A 74 4.40 8.31 11.42
N TRP A 75 5.56 7.66 11.55
CA TRP A 75 6.08 6.78 10.51
C TRP A 75 5.16 5.58 10.26
N ALA A 76 4.57 5.01 11.32
CA ALA A 76 3.61 3.93 11.18
C ALA A 76 2.37 4.36 10.39
N LEU A 77 1.83 5.55 10.69
CA LEU A 77 0.70 6.14 9.95
C LEU A 77 1.06 6.41 8.48
N VAL A 78 2.27 6.93 8.22
CA VAL A 78 2.77 7.15 6.85
C VAL A 78 2.84 5.83 6.07
N LEU A 79 3.34 4.75 6.68
CA LEU A 79 3.38 3.42 6.05
C LEU A 79 1.98 2.89 5.77
N LEU A 80 1.06 2.97 6.75
CA LEU A 80 -0.33 2.55 6.57
C LEU A 80 -1.00 3.33 5.43
N ARG A 81 -0.79 4.64 5.37
CA ARG A 81 -1.32 5.50 4.30
C ARG A 81 -0.75 5.13 2.94
N ALA A 82 0.57 5.00 2.83
CA ALA A 82 1.26 4.68 1.58
C ALA A 82 0.88 3.28 1.04
N LEU A 83 0.68 2.31 1.93
CA LEU A 83 0.25 0.94 1.61
C LEU A 83 -1.29 0.78 1.58
N GLY A 84 -2.03 1.89 1.70
CA GLY A 84 -3.47 1.89 1.51
C GLY A 84 -4.28 1.19 2.60
N GLN A 85 -3.68 1.01 3.78
CA GLN A 85 -4.30 0.35 4.94
C GLN A 85 -5.03 1.34 5.85
N LEU A 86 -4.99 2.64 5.54
CA LEU A 86 -5.72 3.68 6.25
C LEU A 86 -6.99 4.08 5.48
N GLU A 87 -8.12 4.17 6.17
CA GLU A 87 -9.33 4.78 5.61
C GLU A 87 -9.13 6.30 5.44
N THR A 88 -9.91 6.93 4.55
CA THR A 88 -9.67 8.32 4.12
C THR A 88 -9.92 9.36 5.22
N ASN A 89 -10.57 8.97 6.32
CA ASN A 89 -10.98 9.85 7.42
C ASN A 89 -10.03 9.81 8.64
N ALA A 90 -8.73 9.58 8.43
CA ALA A 90 -7.79 9.61 9.55
C ALA A 90 -7.64 11.05 10.07
N ASP A 91 -7.65 11.20 11.40
CA ASP A 91 -7.67 12.48 12.14
C ASP A 91 -6.40 13.36 11.95
N GLU A 92 -5.46 12.94 11.09
CA GLU A 92 -4.15 13.57 10.88
C GLU A 92 -3.93 13.98 9.40
N PRO A 93 -4.73 14.91 8.85
CA PRO A 93 -4.69 15.24 7.43
C PRO A 93 -3.36 15.86 6.98
N GLU A 94 -2.72 16.67 7.83
CA GLU A 94 -1.43 17.32 7.52
C GLU A 94 -0.29 16.31 7.42
N LEU A 95 -0.20 15.40 8.39
CA LEU A 95 0.81 14.34 8.39
C LEU A 95 0.68 13.45 7.15
N LEU A 96 -0.54 13.20 6.67
CA LEU A 96 -0.79 12.27 5.58
C LEU A 96 -0.88 12.95 4.20
N SER A 97 -0.93 14.27 4.18
CA SER A 97 -1.00 15.07 2.95
C SER A 97 0.26 14.89 2.11
N GLY A 98 0.04 14.67 0.80
CA GLY A 98 1.10 14.53 -0.19
C GLY A 98 1.90 13.22 -0.09
N VAL A 99 1.53 12.28 0.78
CA VAL A 99 2.18 10.96 0.86
C VAL A 99 1.85 10.15 -0.39
N GLU A 100 2.89 9.76 -1.13
CA GLU A 100 2.81 8.99 -2.36
C GLU A 100 3.74 7.77 -2.31
N LEU A 101 3.37 6.75 -3.08
CA LEU A 101 4.17 5.56 -3.31
C LEU A 101 4.64 5.51 -4.78
N SER A 102 5.88 5.12 -5.01
CA SER A 102 6.44 4.88 -6.34
C SER A 102 7.32 3.63 -6.33
N ALA A 103 7.49 2.98 -7.48
CA ALA A 103 8.29 1.77 -7.62
C ALA A 103 9.50 2.02 -8.52
N SER A 104 10.55 1.21 -8.34
CA SER A 104 11.66 1.10 -9.29
C SER A 104 12.22 -0.32 -9.25
N ILE A 105 12.69 -0.84 -10.37
CA ILE A 105 13.29 -2.17 -10.44
C ILE A 105 14.80 -2.01 -10.57
N LYS A 106 15.54 -2.60 -9.64
CA LYS A 106 16.99 -2.63 -9.64
C LYS A 106 17.48 -4.00 -10.09
N GLN A 107 18.31 -4.03 -11.10
CA GLN A 107 19.00 -5.25 -11.52
C GLN A 107 20.16 -5.52 -10.55
N LEU A 108 20.13 -6.65 -9.84
CA LEU A 108 21.19 -7.06 -8.92
C LEU A 108 22.06 -8.20 -9.48
N GLY A 109 22.13 -8.32 -10.80
CA GLY A 109 22.92 -9.32 -11.50
C GLY A 109 22.48 -10.74 -11.11
N ARG A 110 23.39 -11.52 -10.51
CA ARG A 110 23.16 -12.93 -10.16
C ARG A 110 22.17 -13.16 -9.02
N GLN A 111 21.73 -12.11 -8.32
CA GLN A 111 20.85 -12.20 -7.15
C GLN A 111 19.36 -12.03 -7.51
N GLY A 112 19.01 -11.98 -8.80
CA GLY A 112 17.67 -11.60 -9.27
C GLY A 112 17.45 -10.09 -9.19
N ASN A 113 16.36 -9.58 -9.79
CA ASN A 113 16.04 -8.17 -9.66
C ASN A 113 15.44 -7.87 -8.28
N GLN A 114 15.41 -6.59 -7.91
CA GLN A 114 14.78 -6.12 -6.69
C GLN A 114 13.87 -4.94 -7.01
N LEU A 115 12.60 -5.07 -6.63
CA LEU A 115 11.66 -3.97 -6.69
C LEU A 115 11.80 -3.13 -5.42
N VAL A 116 11.98 -1.83 -5.57
CA VAL A 116 12.08 -0.87 -4.47
C VAL A 116 10.88 0.05 -4.50
N LEU A 117 10.01 -0.11 -3.50
CA LEU A 117 8.94 0.82 -3.21
C LEU A 117 9.51 2.01 -2.44
N THR A 118 9.35 3.21 -2.97
CA THR A 118 9.78 4.46 -2.33
C THR A 118 8.57 5.24 -1.86
N ILE A 119 8.54 5.52 -0.55
CA ILE A 119 7.55 6.39 0.09
C ILE A 119 8.10 7.81 0.05
N ARG A 120 7.32 8.73 -0.52
CA ARG A 120 7.71 10.14 -0.65
C ARG A 120 6.57 11.05 -0.20
N ARG A 121 6.92 12.28 0.16
CA ARG A 121 5.98 13.37 0.34
C ARG A 121 6.17 14.37 -0.78
N ARG A 122 5.08 14.72 -1.47
CA ARG A 122 5.05 15.81 -2.44
C ARG A 122 4.27 16.99 -1.86
N ILE A 123 4.94 18.12 -1.69
CA ILE A 123 4.33 19.39 -1.31
C ILE A 123 4.70 20.38 -2.42
N GLN A 124 3.69 20.83 -3.19
CA GLN A 124 3.90 21.69 -4.36
C GLN A 124 4.94 21.05 -5.32
N THR A 125 6.07 21.72 -5.53
CA THR A 125 7.17 21.27 -6.41
C THR A 125 8.24 20.44 -5.68
N ILE A 126 8.18 20.36 -4.35
CA ILE A 126 9.18 19.67 -3.53
C ILE A 126 8.77 18.21 -3.33
N THR A 127 9.71 17.30 -3.61
CA THR A 127 9.55 15.87 -3.33
C THR A 127 10.58 15.44 -2.28
N GLN A 128 10.11 14.98 -1.13
CA GLN A 128 10.96 14.47 -0.04
C GLN A 128 10.82 12.95 0.07
N ARG A 129 11.92 12.22 0.06
CA ARG A 129 11.90 10.77 0.37
C ARG A 129 11.72 10.56 1.86
N LEU A 130 10.66 9.84 2.25
CA LEU A 130 10.38 9.50 3.64
C LEU A 130 10.95 8.13 4.01
N GLY A 131 10.98 7.19 3.06
CA GLY A 131 11.52 5.85 3.29
C GLY A 131 11.43 4.95 2.07
N SER A 132 11.72 3.66 2.25
CA SER A 132 11.62 2.66 1.20
C SER A 132 11.48 1.23 1.73
N ILE A 133 10.81 0.40 0.95
CA ILE A 133 10.65 -1.04 1.18
C ILE A 133 11.21 -1.76 -0.04
N ALA A 134 12.05 -2.77 0.19
CA ALA A 134 12.64 -3.56 -0.90
C ALA A 134 11.99 -4.95 -0.94
N LEU A 135 11.53 -5.34 -2.13
CA LEU A 135 10.92 -6.62 -2.42
C LEU A 135 11.86 -7.41 -3.35
N LYS A 136 12.13 -8.66 -3.02
CA LYS A 136 13.02 -9.52 -3.79
C LYS A 136 12.24 -10.26 -4.85
N GLN A 137 12.81 -10.39 -6.05
CA GLN A 137 12.25 -11.26 -7.08
C GLN A 137 12.23 -12.72 -6.58
N ASP A 138 11.16 -13.44 -6.89
CA ASP A 138 10.93 -14.81 -6.42
C ASP A 138 10.32 -15.67 -7.53
N ASP A 139 11.15 -16.13 -8.45
CA ASP A 139 10.72 -16.82 -9.69
C ASP A 139 9.97 -18.15 -9.44
N GLU A 140 9.99 -18.66 -8.22
CA GLU A 140 9.23 -19.86 -7.83
C GLU A 140 7.76 -19.55 -7.54
N GLN A 141 7.43 -18.29 -7.23
CA GLN A 141 6.06 -17.90 -6.92
C GLN A 141 5.25 -17.58 -8.18
N ALA A 142 4.07 -18.18 -8.31
CA ALA A 142 3.16 -17.84 -9.40
C ALA A 142 2.48 -16.47 -9.17
N ILE A 143 2.45 -15.64 -10.21
CA ILE A 143 1.67 -14.41 -10.25
C ILE A 143 0.16 -14.73 -10.24
N GLN A 144 -0.60 -14.17 -9.29
CA GLN A 144 -2.03 -14.47 -9.08
C GLN A 144 -2.95 -13.33 -9.57
N LEU A 145 -2.73 -12.80 -10.80
CA LEU A 145 -3.49 -11.63 -11.29
C LEU A 145 -5.00 -11.86 -11.36
N PHE A 146 -5.45 -13.10 -11.61
CA PHE A 146 -6.88 -13.42 -11.61
C PHE A 146 -7.50 -13.20 -10.23
N ASP A 147 -6.90 -13.75 -9.18
CA ASP A 147 -7.38 -13.55 -7.81
C ASP A 147 -7.28 -12.08 -7.38
N TRP A 148 -6.22 -11.38 -7.80
CA TRP A 148 -6.06 -9.95 -7.52
C TRP A 148 -7.15 -9.13 -8.19
N SER A 149 -7.59 -9.50 -9.39
CA SER A 149 -8.71 -8.87 -10.07
C SER A 149 -10.01 -9.06 -9.28
N ALA A 150 -10.26 -10.25 -8.75
CA ALA A 150 -11.42 -10.52 -7.90
C ALA A 150 -11.40 -9.67 -6.61
N VAL A 151 -10.23 -9.50 -5.98
CA VAL A 151 -10.06 -8.59 -4.82
C VAL A 151 -10.38 -7.14 -5.18
N ALA A 152 -9.90 -6.67 -6.34
CA ALA A 152 -10.16 -5.31 -6.80
C ALA A 152 -11.65 -5.07 -7.11
N VAL A 153 -12.31 -6.02 -7.79
CA VAL A 153 -13.76 -5.98 -8.09
C VAL A 153 -14.58 -5.98 -6.81
N ALA A 154 -14.33 -6.91 -5.88
CA ALA A 154 -15.06 -6.98 -4.61
C ALA A 154 -14.95 -5.67 -3.80
N ARG A 155 -13.79 -5.00 -3.88
CA ARG A 155 -13.61 -3.68 -3.25
C ARG A 155 -14.40 -2.59 -3.96
N ALA A 156 -14.45 -2.59 -5.28
CA ALA A 156 -15.25 -1.64 -6.06
C ALA A 156 -16.74 -1.80 -5.72
N ASP A 157 -17.26 -3.03 -5.75
CA ASP A 157 -18.66 -3.34 -5.41
C ASP A 157 -19.00 -2.85 -3.99
N MET A 158 -18.11 -3.09 -3.01
CA MET A 158 -18.32 -2.61 -1.64
C MET A 158 -18.41 -1.08 -1.57
N LEU A 159 -17.54 -0.37 -2.30
CA LEU A 159 -17.54 1.10 -2.31
C LEU A 159 -18.79 1.65 -3.00
N GLU A 160 -19.24 1.03 -4.09
CA GLU A 160 -20.49 1.39 -4.79
C GLU A 160 -21.72 1.18 -3.90
N GLN A 161 -21.77 0.08 -3.16
CA GLN A 161 -22.84 -0.17 -2.18
C GLN A 161 -22.82 0.85 -1.04
N ARG A 162 -21.64 1.19 -0.49
CA ARG A 162 -21.51 2.22 0.56
C ARG A 162 -21.96 3.58 0.05
N LEU A 163 -21.55 3.96 -1.16
CA LEU A 163 -21.95 5.22 -1.79
C LEU A 163 -23.47 5.29 -1.99
N SER A 164 -24.06 4.22 -2.51
CA SER A 164 -25.52 4.14 -2.74
C SER A 164 -26.30 4.31 -1.43
N ARG A 165 -25.85 3.69 -0.34
CA ARG A 165 -26.47 3.84 0.99
C ARG A 165 -26.35 5.27 1.52
N LEU A 166 -25.18 5.90 1.39
CA LEU A 166 -24.97 7.29 1.82
C LEU A 166 -25.87 8.26 1.03
N GLN A 167 -25.99 8.06 -0.29
CA GLN A 167 -26.86 8.87 -1.13
C GLN A 167 -28.35 8.67 -0.82
N GLN A 168 -28.75 7.46 -0.43
CA GLN A 168 -30.12 7.22 0.04
C GLN A 168 -30.38 7.94 1.36
N HIS A 169 -29.49 7.81 2.33
CA HIS A 169 -29.63 8.45 3.64
C HIS A 169 -29.70 9.98 3.53
N ASN A 170 -28.85 10.59 2.71
CA ASN A 170 -28.90 12.05 2.49
C ASN A 170 -30.21 12.50 1.83
N ARG A 171 -30.80 11.71 0.93
CA ARG A 171 -32.10 12.03 0.30
C ARG A 171 -33.29 11.88 1.24
N GLU A 172 -33.19 10.99 2.23
CA GLU A 172 -34.24 10.79 3.24
C GLU A 172 -34.16 11.83 4.39
N ALA A 173 -33.02 12.53 4.51
CA ALA A 173 -32.79 13.58 5.49
C ALA A 173 -33.11 15.00 4.97
N GLU A 174 -33.40 15.14 3.69
CA GLU A 174 -33.95 16.35 3.03
C GLU A 174 -35.50 16.34 3.07
#